data_AF-A0A813GEB4-F1
#
_entry.id   AF-A0A813GEB4-F1
#
_cell.length_a   1.000
_cell.length_b   1.000
_cell.length_c   1.000
_cell.angle_alpha   90.00
_cell.angle_beta   90.00
_cell.angle_gamma   90.00
#
_symmetry.space_group_name_H-M   'P 1'
#
loop_
_entity.id
_entity.type
_entity.pdbx_description
1 polymer ?
#
loop_
_entity_poly.entity_id
_entity_poly.type
_entity_poly.pdbx_seq_one_letter_code
_entity_poly.pdbx_strand_id
1 'polypeptide(L)'
;MLDELVESLVASKNSSLPNLKKISISGFSAGCQFVSRWSFFSMAPLKAKSNGIPVGIIIGDCSSYMYLNKHRPAASCVPWENTGPNHTCQHFQEPAAAQQEQCPQFDDFKYGFSRMPKKGSYLKSFRESEAVQAEVIDKFRLKGLRFLIGQNDACNCQFGKPSDYETLGAVCVRQGQCCDSFPAPNCRIMAARCPAMLEGSNRLQRGLNYASYLRDFYARKGQFWSPPVATFTGVLTHSFGEMASSPTFSSWVWGV
;
A
#
# COMPACT_ATOMS: atom_id res chain seq x y z
N MET A 1 -9.52 -2.47 -17.99
CA MET A 1 -8.07 -2.62 -18.26
C MET A 1 -7.42 -3.74 -17.44
N LEU A 2 -7.10 -3.60 -16.15
CA LEU A 2 -6.38 -4.66 -15.42
C LEU A 2 -7.26 -5.89 -15.11
N ASP A 3 -8.55 -5.71 -14.85
CA ASP A 3 -9.53 -6.81 -14.78
C ASP A 3 -9.57 -7.60 -16.09
N GLU A 4 -9.76 -6.92 -17.22
CA GLU A 4 -9.77 -7.53 -18.57
C GLU A 4 -8.46 -8.26 -18.89
N LEU A 5 -7.30 -7.74 -18.46
CA LEU A 5 -6.02 -8.42 -18.63
C LEU A 5 -5.97 -9.73 -17.85
N VAL A 6 -6.42 -9.73 -16.58
CA VAL A 6 -6.50 -10.95 -15.76
C VAL A 6 -7.49 -11.95 -16.36
N GLU A 7 -8.69 -11.49 -16.74
CA GLU A 7 -9.73 -12.33 -17.32
C GLU A 7 -9.31 -12.91 -18.69
N SER A 8 -8.61 -12.13 -19.52
CA SER A 8 -8.03 -12.59 -20.80
C SER A 8 -6.95 -13.65 -20.59
N LEU A 9 -5.99 -13.42 -19.68
CA LEU A 9 -4.96 -14.42 -19.33
C LEU A 9 -5.58 -15.73 -18.81
N VAL A 10 -6.62 -15.65 -17.98
CA VAL A 10 -7.37 -16.82 -17.51
C VAL A 10 -8.06 -17.55 -18.66
N ALA A 11 -8.67 -16.82 -19.60
CA ALA A 11 -9.30 -17.43 -20.79
C ALA A 11 -8.26 -18.12 -21.70
N SER A 12 -7.06 -17.55 -21.85
CA SER A 12 -5.95 -18.15 -22.61
C SER A 12 -5.48 -19.51 -22.07
N LYS A 13 -5.83 -19.87 -20.82
CA LYS A 13 -5.56 -21.21 -20.26
C LYS A 13 -6.15 -22.35 -21.11
N ASN A 14 -7.27 -22.10 -21.79
CA ASN A 14 -7.91 -23.10 -22.64
C ASN A 14 -7.50 -22.98 -24.12
N SER A 15 -6.45 -22.21 -24.42
CA SER A 15 -5.95 -21.99 -25.80
C SER A 15 -4.43 -21.74 -25.85
N SER A 16 -3.99 -20.48 -25.82
CA SER A 16 -2.60 -20.09 -26.08
C SER A 16 -1.63 -20.27 -24.90
N LEU A 17 -2.14 -20.42 -23.67
CA LEU A 17 -1.35 -20.57 -22.45
C LEU A 17 -1.80 -21.81 -21.62
N PRO A 18 -1.79 -23.03 -22.19
CA PRO A 18 -2.32 -24.23 -21.52
C PRO A 18 -1.62 -24.58 -20.20
N ASN A 19 -0.37 -24.14 -20.05
CA ASN A 19 0.45 -24.33 -18.85
C ASN A 19 0.38 -23.15 -17.86
N LEU A 20 -0.57 -22.22 -18.00
CA LEU A 20 -0.75 -21.13 -17.04
C LEU A 20 -1.17 -21.69 -15.67
N LYS A 21 -0.33 -21.46 -14.66
CA LYS A 21 -0.54 -21.93 -13.27
C LYS A 21 -0.89 -20.81 -12.29
N LYS A 22 -0.53 -19.57 -12.60
CA LYS A 22 -0.56 -18.42 -11.68
C LYS A 22 -0.44 -17.12 -12.47
N ILE A 23 -1.02 -16.04 -11.96
CA ILE A 23 -0.72 -14.67 -12.41
C ILE A 23 -0.10 -13.92 -11.22
N SER A 24 0.98 -13.17 -11.46
CA SER A 24 1.64 -12.34 -10.44
C SER A 24 1.58 -10.88 -10.89
N ILE A 25 0.96 -10.02 -10.09
CA ILE A 25 0.87 -8.58 -10.34
C ILE A 25 1.67 -7.87 -9.26
N SER A 26 2.70 -7.14 -9.67
CA SER A 26 3.52 -6.31 -8.78
C SER A 26 3.25 -4.82 -9.01
N GLY A 27 3.22 -4.04 -7.95
CA GLY A 27 3.19 -2.58 -8.00
C GLY A 27 4.17 -1.98 -7.01
N PHE A 28 5.03 -1.09 -7.50
CA PHE A 28 5.97 -0.31 -6.70
C PHE A 28 5.63 1.19 -6.77
N SER A 29 5.81 1.96 -5.70
CA SER A 29 5.63 3.43 -5.72
C SER A 29 4.23 3.90 -6.17
N ALA A 30 4.12 4.62 -7.29
CA ALA A 30 2.85 4.93 -7.96
C ALA A 30 2.11 3.67 -8.45
N GLY A 31 2.84 2.66 -8.90
CA GLY A 31 2.30 1.34 -9.24
C GLY A 31 1.74 0.61 -8.01
N CYS A 32 2.37 0.73 -6.84
CA CYS A 32 1.85 0.19 -5.58
C CYS A 32 0.48 0.80 -5.26
N GLN A 33 0.39 2.13 -5.36
CA GLN A 33 -0.86 2.87 -5.17
C GLN A 33 -1.98 2.44 -6.13
N PHE A 34 -1.64 2.16 -7.39
CA PHE A 34 -2.60 1.64 -8.38
C PHE A 34 -3.02 0.20 -8.06
N VAL A 35 -2.06 -0.71 -7.92
CA VAL A 35 -2.29 -2.15 -7.69
C VAL A 35 -3.01 -2.39 -6.36
N SER A 36 -2.68 -1.64 -5.30
CA SER A 36 -3.38 -1.72 -4.01
C SER A 36 -4.87 -1.37 -4.17
N ARG A 37 -5.21 -0.24 -4.80
CA ARG A 37 -6.62 0.18 -4.97
C ARG A 37 -7.36 -0.73 -5.95
N TRP A 38 -6.72 -1.14 -7.04
CA TRP A 38 -7.27 -2.16 -7.95
C TRP A 38 -7.56 -3.47 -7.21
N SER A 39 -6.62 -3.97 -6.40
CA SER A 39 -6.80 -5.20 -5.62
C SER A 39 -7.93 -5.08 -4.60
N PHE A 40 -8.21 -3.88 -4.07
CA PHE A 40 -9.38 -3.65 -3.25
C PHE A 40 -10.68 -3.75 -4.05
N PHE A 41 -10.88 -2.92 -5.08
CA PHE A 41 -12.16 -2.83 -5.80
C PHE A 41 -12.44 -4.01 -6.76
N SER A 42 -11.41 -4.62 -7.36
CA SER A 42 -11.59 -5.66 -8.39
C SER A 42 -11.93 -7.03 -7.80
N MET A 43 -12.90 -7.72 -8.42
CA MET A 43 -13.20 -9.13 -8.14
C MET A 43 -12.43 -10.11 -9.04
N ALA A 44 -11.70 -9.62 -10.05
CA ALA A 44 -10.94 -10.47 -10.98
C ALA A 44 -9.93 -11.42 -10.28
N PRO A 45 -9.21 -11.04 -9.21
CA PRO A 45 -8.34 -11.97 -8.47
C PRO A 45 -9.07 -13.20 -7.91
N LEU A 46 -10.33 -13.03 -7.48
CA LEU A 46 -11.13 -14.11 -6.91
C LEU A 46 -11.81 -14.95 -7.99
N LYS A 47 -12.29 -14.33 -9.08
CA LYS A 47 -12.76 -15.03 -10.28
C LYS A 47 -11.66 -15.89 -10.92
N ALA A 48 -10.45 -15.36 -11.03
CA ALA A 48 -9.29 -16.11 -11.54
C ALA A 48 -8.98 -17.31 -10.65
N LYS A 49 -8.97 -17.12 -9.32
CA LYS A 49 -8.78 -18.19 -8.33
C LYS A 49 -9.86 -19.28 -8.43
N SER A 50 -11.12 -18.93 -8.65
CA SER A 50 -12.19 -19.94 -8.85
C SER A 50 -12.07 -20.70 -10.18
N ASN A 51 -11.36 -20.15 -11.17
CA ASN A 51 -10.97 -20.85 -12.40
C ASN A 51 -9.62 -21.60 -12.26
N GLY A 52 -9.14 -21.79 -11.03
CA GLY A 52 -7.90 -22.50 -10.73
C GLY A 52 -6.62 -21.75 -11.10
N ILE A 53 -6.68 -20.43 -11.32
CA ILE A 53 -5.53 -19.55 -11.56
C ILE A 53 -5.38 -18.56 -10.39
N PRO A 54 -4.60 -18.88 -9.34
CA PRO A 54 -4.35 -17.93 -8.26
C PRO A 54 -3.66 -16.67 -8.77
N VAL A 55 -4.12 -15.51 -8.28
CA VAL A 55 -3.50 -14.20 -8.53
C VAL A 55 -2.74 -13.76 -7.27
N GLY A 56 -1.41 -13.71 -7.37
CA GLY A 56 -0.53 -13.10 -6.39
C GLY A 56 -0.45 -11.59 -6.61
N ILE A 57 -0.57 -10.80 -5.56
CA ILE A 57 -0.57 -9.34 -5.62
C ILE A 57 0.53 -8.85 -4.67
N ILE A 58 1.61 -8.30 -5.22
CA ILE A 58 2.75 -7.81 -4.45
C ILE A 58 2.75 -6.29 -4.54
N ILE A 59 2.72 -5.63 -3.38
CA ILE A 59 2.78 -4.17 -3.32
C ILE A 59 3.96 -3.73 -2.47
N GLY A 60 4.75 -2.79 -3.00
CA GLY A 60 5.93 -2.24 -2.34
C GLY A 60 5.94 -0.73 -2.36
N ASP A 61 6.24 -0.13 -1.20
CA ASP A 61 6.60 1.28 -1.09
C ASP A 61 5.55 2.25 -1.70
N CYS A 62 4.28 2.05 -1.37
CA CYS A 62 3.23 3.01 -1.69
C CYS A 62 3.51 4.32 -0.94
N SER A 63 3.40 5.46 -1.62
CA SER A 63 3.46 6.75 -0.91
C SER A 63 2.19 7.09 -0.11
N SER A 64 1.11 6.31 -0.26
CA SER A 64 -0.09 6.35 0.62
C SER A 64 -1.01 5.15 0.34
N TYR A 65 -1.68 4.66 1.38
CA TYR A 65 -2.60 3.53 1.39
C TYR A 65 -4.04 3.99 1.58
N MET A 66 -5.00 3.17 1.13
CA MET A 66 -6.43 3.46 1.29
C MET A 66 -6.98 2.62 2.45
N TYR A 67 -7.32 3.29 3.55
CA TYR A 67 -7.89 2.67 4.74
C TYR A 67 -9.37 2.31 4.49
N LEU A 68 -9.83 1.25 5.17
CA LEU A 68 -11.16 0.65 4.96
C LEU A 68 -12.24 1.24 5.87
N ASN A 69 -11.85 2.19 6.72
CA ASN A 69 -12.68 3.04 7.56
C ASN A 69 -11.87 4.29 7.96
N LYS A 70 -12.45 5.16 8.78
CA LYS A 70 -11.80 6.36 9.29
C LYS A 70 -10.67 6.14 10.30
N HIS A 71 -10.39 4.90 10.73
CA HIS A 71 -9.31 4.69 11.70
C HIS A 71 -7.95 4.95 11.05
N ARG A 72 -7.07 5.65 11.75
CA ARG A 72 -5.67 5.86 11.39
C ARG A 72 -4.79 5.35 12.54
N PRO A 73 -3.51 5.05 12.30
CA PRO A 73 -2.55 4.76 13.36
C PRO A 73 -2.59 5.83 14.46
N ALA A 74 -2.46 5.42 15.72
CA ALA A 74 -2.30 6.37 16.83
C ALA A 74 -1.03 7.23 16.67
N ALA A 75 -0.97 8.39 17.33
CA ALA A 75 0.16 9.31 17.22
C ALA A 75 1.53 8.66 17.54
N SER A 76 1.56 7.72 18.48
CA SER A 76 2.75 6.93 18.83
C SER A 76 3.23 5.97 17.73
N CYS A 77 2.37 5.66 16.74
CA CYS A 77 2.71 4.83 15.58
C CYS A 77 3.21 5.64 14.37
N VAL A 78 3.22 6.97 14.46
CA VAL A 78 3.63 7.88 13.37
C VAL A 78 4.70 8.91 13.78
N PRO A 79 5.74 8.54 14.56
CA PRO A 79 6.81 9.47 14.89
C PRO A 79 7.57 9.92 13.63
N TRP A 80 8.13 11.13 13.69
CA TRP A 80 8.85 11.80 12.61
C TRP A 80 10.29 11.32 12.45
N GLU A 81 10.48 10.00 12.50
CA GLU A 81 11.78 9.33 12.47
C GLU A 81 11.69 8.00 11.70
N ASN A 82 12.84 7.38 11.43
CA ASN A 82 12.83 6.00 10.95
C ASN A 82 12.60 5.04 12.12
N THR A 83 11.46 4.35 12.13
CA THR A 83 11.13 3.31 13.11
C THR A 83 11.65 1.92 12.73
N GLY A 84 12.29 1.79 11.56
CA GLY A 84 12.94 0.56 11.10
C GLY A 84 11.97 -0.55 10.67
N PRO A 85 12.51 -1.68 10.17
CA PRO A 85 11.69 -2.77 9.62
C PRO A 85 10.88 -3.54 10.67
N ASN A 86 11.20 -3.37 11.96
CA ASN A 86 10.51 -3.98 13.09
C ASN A 86 9.38 -3.10 13.66
N HIS A 87 9.10 -1.95 13.04
CA HIS A 87 8.00 -1.08 13.45
C HIS A 87 6.66 -1.82 13.42
N THR A 88 5.89 -1.70 14.50
CA THR A 88 4.52 -2.23 14.57
C THR A 88 3.59 -1.22 15.20
N CYS A 89 2.33 -1.21 14.75
CA CYS A 89 1.27 -0.44 15.37
C CYS A 89 0.15 -1.37 15.85
N GLN A 90 -0.35 -1.12 17.05
CA GLN A 90 -1.42 -1.91 17.68
C GLN A 90 -2.67 -1.06 18.00
N HIS A 91 -2.59 0.26 17.81
CA HIS A 91 -3.65 1.19 18.17
C HIS A 91 -4.08 1.98 16.94
N PHE A 92 -5.33 1.75 16.53
CA PHE A 92 -5.98 2.41 15.41
C PHE A 92 -7.30 3.01 15.88
N GLN A 93 -7.49 4.30 15.61
CA GLN A 93 -8.65 5.07 16.07
C GLN A 93 -9.01 6.15 15.04
N GLU A 94 -10.26 6.63 15.06
CA GLU A 94 -10.61 7.83 14.30
C GLU A 94 -9.82 9.04 14.86
N PRO A 95 -9.22 9.90 14.01
CA PRO A 95 -8.53 11.11 14.46
C PRO A 95 -9.44 11.99 15.34
N ALA A 96 -8.87 12.63 16.36
CA ALA A 96 -9.61 13.53 17.24
C ALA A 96 -10.19 14.74 16.47
N ALA A 97 -11.27 15.35 16.95
CA ALA A 97 -11.98 16.42 16.22
C ALA A 97 -11.05 17.55 15.72
N ALA A 98 -10.19 18.10 16.59
CA ALA A 98 -9.19 19.12 16.22
C ALA A 98 -8.21 18.64 15.12
N GLN A 99 -7.89 17.35 15.08
CA GLN A 99 -7.05 16.76 14.03
C GLN A 99 -7.84 16.55 12.74
N GLN A 100 -9.16 16.28 12.80
CA GLN A 100 -10.04 16.27 11.62
C GLN A 100 -10.22 17.68 11.04
N GLU A 101 -10.34 18.71 11.88
CA GLU A 101 -10.42 20.12 11.46
C GLU A 101 -9.14 20.58 10.74
N GLN A 102 -7.97 20.16 11.24
CA GLN A 102 -6.67 20.41 10.57
C GLN A 102 -6.46 19.53 9.32
N CYS A 103 -7.20 18.42 9.21
CA CYS A 103 -6.97 17.39 8.20
C CYS A 103 -8.28 16.89 7.54
N PRO A 104 -9.19 17.76 7.07
CA PRO A 104 -10.58 17.38 6.75
C PRO A 104 -10.71 16.44 5.54
N GLN A 105 -9.61 16.17 4.84
CA GLN A 105 -9.49 15.26 3.70
C GLN A 105 -8.87 13.91 4.07
N PHE A 106 -8.67 13.59 5.36
CA PHE A 106 -7.96 12.38 5.79
C PHE A 106 -8.60 11.07 5.32
N ASP A 107 -9.92 11.08 5.11
CA ASP A 107 -10.70 9.95 4.64
C ASP A 107 -11.15 10.07 3.18
N ASP A 108 -10.72 11.13 2.47
CA ASP A 108 -11.10 11.31 1.07
C ASP A 108 -10.55 10.21 0.18
N PHE A 109 -11.25 9.94 -0.92
CA PHE A 109 -10.83 8.97 -1.91
C PHE A 109 -9.38 9.18 -2.34
N LYS A 110 -8.65 8.05 -2.36
CA LYS A 110 -7.20 7.88 -2.23
C LYS A 110 -6.80 7.38 -0.84
N TYR A 111 -7.28 7.99 0.24
CA TYR A 111 -6.92 7.68 1.64
C TYR A 111 -8.03 6.91 2.38
N GLY A 112 -9.29 7.12 2.01
CA GLY A 112 -10.45 6.38 2.51
C GLY A 112 -11.60 6.34 1.48
N PHE A 113 -12.84 6.32 1.96
CA PHE A 113 -14.06 6.23 1.13
C PHE A 113 -14.89 7.52 1.09
N SER A 114 -14.54 8.54 1.87
CA SER A 114 -15.20 9.84 1.80
C SER A 114 -14.97 10.50 0.42
N ARG A 115 -15.96 11.28 -0.05
CA ARG A 115 -15.89 12.09 -1.29
C ARG A 115 -15.34 11.36 -2.52
N MET A 116 -15.76 10.10 -2.74
CA MET A 116 -15.44 9.34 -3.96
C MET A 116 -15.77 10.09 -5.26
N PRO A 117 -14.92 10.02 -6.30
CA PRO A 117 -15.14 10.75 -7.54
C PRO A 117 -16.42 10.27 -8.23
N LYS A 118 -17.21 11.23 -8.74
CA LYS A 118 -18.47 10.94 -9.45
C LYS A 118 -18.24 10.38 -10.86
N LYS A 119 -17.16 10.80 -11.52
CA LYS A 119 -16.75 10.34 -12.85
C LYS A 119 -15.94 9.03 -12.78
N GLY A 120 -16.14 8.16 -13.76
CA GLY A 120 -15.53 6.82 -13.83
C GLY A 120 -16.48 5.72 -13.33
N SER A 121 -16.69 4.70 -14.15
CA SER A 121 -17.65 3.61 -13.86
C SER A 121 -17.20 2.66 -12.75
N TYR A 122 -15.89 2.46 -12.56
CA TYR A 122 -15.35 1.42 -11.70
C TYR A 122 -15.66 1.57 -10.20
N LEU A 123 -15.96 2.79 -9.73
CA LEU A 123 -16.40 3.05 -8.36
C LEU A 123 -17.93 3.16 -8.22
N LYS A 124 -18.69 3.14 -9.32
CA LYS A 124 -20.12 3.47 -9.30
C LYS A 124 -20.90 2.55 -8.35
N SER A 125 -20.77 1.23 -8.54
CA SER A 125 -21.45 0.22 -7.73
C SER A 125 -21.03 0.27 -6.27
N PHE A 126 -19.73 0.42 -5.98
CA PHE A 126 -19.21 0.56 -4.62
C PHE A 126 -19.73 1.83 -3.94
N ARG A 127 -19.74 2.97 -4.63
CA ARG A 127 -20.25 4.24 -4.11
C ARG A 127 -21.75 4.22 -3.82
N GLU A 128 -22.52 3.48 -4.61
CA GLU A 128 -23.99 3.54 -4.61
C GLU A 128 -24.67 2.38 -3.84
N SER A 129 -23.92 1.42 -3.31
CA SER A 129 -24.47 0.27 -2.57
C SER A 129 -23.62 -0.14 -1.37
N GLU A 130 -24.18 0.03 -0.16
CA GLU A 130 -23.56 -0.43 1.09
C GLU A 130 -23.33 -1.95 1.12
N ALA A 131 -24.22 -2.73 0.49
CA ALA A 131 -24.06 -4.17 0.35
C ALA A 131 -22.81 -4.52 -0.48
N VAL A 132 -22.57 -3.80 -1.58
CA VAL A 132 -21.34 -3.95 -2.39
C VAL A 132 -20.11 -3.50 -1.60
N GLN A 133 -20.20 -2.44 -0.80
CA GLN A 133 -19.09 -2.02 0.08
C GLN A 133 -18.77 -3.12 1.09
N ALA A 134 -19.77 -3.64 1.80
CA ALA A 134 -19.61 -4.69 2.78
C ALA A 134 -19.01 -5.98 2.16
N GLU A 135 -19.47 -6.38 0.98
CA GLU A 135 -18.94 -7.53 0.24
C GLU A 135 -17.47 -7.32 -0.17
N VAL A 136 -17.14 -6.17 -0.78
CA VAL A 136 -15.78 -5.86 -1.23
C VAL A 136 -14.81 -5.76 -0.06
N ILE A 137 -15.23 -5.15 1.05
CA ILE A 137 -14.48 -5.08 2.30
C ILE A 137 -14.29 -6.49 2.89
N ASP A 138 -15.32 -7.33 2.97
CA ASP A 138 -15.18 -8.69 3.50
C ASP A 138 -14.23 -9.54 2.66
N LYS A 139 -14.39 -9.50 1.33
CA LYS A 139 -13.64 -10.35 0.40
C LYS A 139 -12.22 -9.89 0.12
N PHE A 140 -11.81 -8.68 0.52
CA PHE A 140 -10.46 -8.16 0.26
C PHE A 140 -9.35 -9.02 0.90
N ARG A 141 -9.54 -9.54 2.13
CA ARG A 141 -8.61 -10.50 2.78
C ARG A 141 -8.41 -11.83 2.02
N LEU A 142 -9.33 -12.20 1.13
CA LEU A 142 -9.27 -13.46 0.38
C LEU A 142 -8.34 -13.38 -0.84
N LYS A 143 -7.90 -12.17 -1.20
CA LYS A 143 -7.04 -11.88 -2.34
C LYS A 143 -5.58 -12.06 -1.93
N GLY A 144 -4.72 -12.44 -2.88
CA GLY A 144 -3.32 -12.80 -2.64
C GLY A 144 -2.37 -11.63 -2.33
N LEU A 145 -2.82 -10.65 -1.53
CA LEU A 145 -2.09 -9.42 -1.19
C LEU A 145 -0.87 -9.70 -0.30
N ARG A 146 0.27 -9.13 -0.67
CA ARG A 146 1.54 -9.22 0.06
C ARG A 146 2.27 -7.89 0.02
N PHE A 147 2.97 -7.56 1.11
CA PHE A 147 3.73 -6.33 1.27
C PHE A 147 5.22 -6.65 1.19
N LEU A 148 5.93 -6.08 0.21
CA LEU A 148 7.40 -6.17 0.12
C LEU A 148 7.98 -4.76 0.14
N ILE A 149 8.49 -4.36 1.31
CA ILE A 149 8.75 -2.96 1.66
C ILE A 149 10.26 -2.71 1.79
N GLY A 150 10.77 -1.59 1.26
CA GLY A 150 12.18 -1.24 1.37
C GLY A 150 12.57 -0.86 2.80
N GLN A 151 13.56 -1.55 3.39
CA GLN A 151 14.06 -1.24 4.75
C GLN A 151 14.63 0.17 4.88
N ASN A 152 15.08 0.73 3.75
CA ASN A 152 15.66 2.06 3.66
C ASN A 152 14.72 3.11 3.06
N ASP A 153 13.44 2.78 2.81
CA ASP A 153 12.42 3.73 2.34
C ASP A 153 11.83 4.57 3.49
N ALA A 154 12.76 5.13 4.26
CA ALA A 154 12.56 5.84 5.50
C ALA A 154 12.56 7.37 5.35
N CYS A 155 12.74 7.87 4.13
CA CYS A 155 12.90 9.30 3.85
C CYS A 155 11.58 10.09 3.97
N ASN A 156 11.46 10.95 5.00
CA ASN A 156 10.59 12.12 4.96
C ASN A 156 11.14 13.27 5.81
N CYS A 157 11.86 14.18 5.15
CA CYS A 157 12.45 15.35 5.77
C CYS A 157 11.60 16.61 5.51
N GLN A 158 10.74 16.91 6.48
CA GLN A 158 9.91 18.11 6.73
C GLN A 158 8.78 18.54 5.77
N PHE A 159 7.67 18.91 6.42
CA PHE A 159 6.85 20.07 6.09
C PHE A 159 6.86 21.03 7.30
N GLY A 160 7.81 21.98 7.40
CA GLY A 160 7.95 22.78 8.65
C GLY A 160 8.98 23.94 8.73
N LYS A 161 10.09 23.93 7.96
CA LYS A 161 11.27 24.87 7.96
C LYS A 161 12.43 24.45 8.89
N PRO A 162 13.67 24.95 8.66
CA PRO A 162 14.49 24.83 7.44
C PRO A 162 15.97 24.43 7.76
N SER A 163 16.83 24.40 6.72
CA SER A 163 18.31 24.25 6.76
C SER A 163 18.90 22.95 7.33
N ASP A 164 19.57 22.22 6.43
CA ASP A 164 20.82 21.45 6.65
C ASP A 164 20.75 20.15 7.47
N TYR A 165 19.93 19.21 7.00
CA TYR A 165 19.76 17.85 7.53
C TYR A 165 21.05 17.04 7.78
N GLU A 166 21.09 16.30 8.89
CA GLU A 166 21.98 15.16 9.18
C GLU A 166 21.44 14.29 10.35
N THR A 167 21.77 13.00 10.58
CA THR A 167 22.68 12.02 9.92
C THR A 167 22.04 10.59 9.87
N LEU A 168 22.78 9.56 9.45
CA LEU A 168 22.44 8.12 9.53
C LEU A 168 22.49 7.55 10.98
N GLY A 169 21.44 7.80 11.76
CA GLY A 169 21.09 7.04 12.96
C GLY A 169 19.76 6.25 12.96
N ALA A 170 19.02 6.01 11.88
CA ALA A 170 19.24 6.24 10.46
C ALA A 170 17.88 6.04 9.76
N VAL A 171 17.35 6.92 8.90
CA VAL A 171 18.00 7.91 8.03
C VAL A 171 17.09 9.13 7.82
N CYS A 172 17.63 10.35 7.91
CA CYS A 172 17.12 11.52 7.16
C CYS A 172 18.29 12.47 6.88
N VAL A 173 18.67 12.69 5.61
CA VAL A 173 19.93 13.35 5.19
C VAL A 173 19.87 13.80 3.72
N ARG A 174 20.65 14.77 3.21
CA ARG A 174 21.53 15.80 3.81
C ARG A 174 21.28 17.12 3.04
N GLN A 175 21.62 18.28 3.63
CA GLN A 175 21.89 19.57 2.93
C GLN A 175 21.20 19.76 1.55
N GLY A 176 19.89 20.02 1.57
CA GLY A 176 19.18 20.58 0.41
C GLY A 176 18.18 19.66 -0.31
N GLN A 177 18.31 18.33 -0.29
CA GLN A 177 17.43 17.47 -1.10
C GLN A 177 17.01 16.13 -0.45
N CYS A 178 15.79 16.08 0.07
CA CYS A 178 15.09 14.86 0.50
C CYS A 178 14.52 14.09 -0.72
N CYS A 179 15.39 13.49 -1.52
CA CYS A 179 14.99 12.68 -2.67
C CYS A 179 14.67 11.25 -2.24
N ASP A 180 13.39 10.87 -2.26
CA ASP A 180 13.01 9.46 -2.19
C ASP A 180 13.70 8.61 -3.27
N SER A 181 13.87 9.21 -4.44
CA SER A 181 14.41 8.60 -5.65
C SER A 181 15.93 8.81 -5.84
N PHE A 182 16.68 9.20 -4.79
CA PHE A 182 18.12 9.47 -4.92
C PHE A 182 18.86 8.27 -5.53
N PRO A 183 19.75 8.45 -6.54
CA PRO A 183 20.36 9.70 -7.02
C PRO A 183 19.59 10.50 -8.09
N ALA A 184 18.31 10.25 -8.34
CA ALA A 184 17.53 11.01 -9.33
C ALA A 184 17.30 12.48 -8.88
N PRO A 185 17.34 13.47 -9.81
CA PRO A 185 17.31 14.91 -9.47
C PRO A 185 15.95 15.47 -8.99
N ASN A 186 14.90 14.64 -8.89
CA ASN A 186 13.51 15.09 -8.73
C ASN A 186 12.87 14.55 -7.44
N CYS A 187 13.04 15.25 -6.32
CA CYS A 187 12.69 14.79 -4.96
C CYS A 187 11.18 14.78 -4.59
N ARG A 188 10.25 14.47 -5.51
CA ARG A 188 8.81 14.76 -5.31
C ARG A 188 7.85 13.59 -5.59
N ILE A 189 8.26 12.33 -5.40
CA ILE A 189 7.40 11.17 -5.72
C ILE A 189 6.55 10.70 -4.50
N MET A 190 6.78 11.26 -3.31
CA MET A 190 6.05 10.95 -2.08
C MET A 190 4.87 11.90 -1.78
N ALA A 191 3.80 11.37 -1.18
CA ALA A 191 2.66 12.17 -0.72
C ALA A 191 2.95 12.82 0.64
N ALA A 192 3.12 14.14 0.67
CA ALA A 192 3.43 14.91 1.89
C ALA A 192 2.24 15.70 2.49
N ARG A 193 1.01 15.52 1.96
CA ARG A 193 -0.19 16.18 2.52
C ARG A 193 -0.64 15.48 3.80
N CYS A 194 -1.26 16.23 4.71
CA CYS A 194 -1.74 15.73 6.01
C CYS A 194 -2.43 14.35 5.99
N PRO A 195 -3.37 14.04 5.06
CA PRO A 195 -3.99 12.71 4.99
C PRO A 195 -3.00 11.55 4.93
N ALA A 196 -1.92 11.69 4.16
CA ALA A 196 -0.88 10.68 4.03
C ALA A 196 0.07 10.67 5.24
N MET A 197 0.25 11.82 5.90
CA MET A 197 1.07 11.93 7.11
C MET A 197 0.43 11.21 8.31
N LEU A 198 -0.90 11.13 8.37
CA LEU A 198 -1.62 10.34 9.37
C LEU A 198 -1.38 8.83 9.24
N GLU A 199 -0.85 8.36 8.10
CA GLU A 199 -0.50 6.95 7.89
C GLU A 199 0.93 6.63 8.35
N GLY A 200 1.78 7.65 8.49
CA GLY A 200 3.20 7.53 8.85
C GLY A 200 4.07 8.64 8.24
N SER A 201 5.24 8.85 8.82
CA SER A 201 6.26 9.76 8.31
C SER A 201 6.79 9.28 6.96
N ASN A 202 7.28 8.05 6.86
CA ASN A 202 7.94 7.50 5.68
C ASN A 202 7.22 6.27 5.07
N ARG A 203 7.66 5.77 3.91
CA ARG A 203 6.96 4.68 3.19
C ARG A 203 7.04 3.36 3.92
N LEU A 204 8.20 3.05 4.52
CA LEU A 204 8.39 1.89 5.39
C LEU A 204 7.35 1.86 6.51
N GLN A 205 7.27 2.95 7.28
CA GLN A 205 6.31 3.11 8.37
C GLN A 205 4.86 3.04 7.88
N ARG A 206 4.51 3.68 6.75
CA ARG A 206 3.17 3.62 6.15
C ARG A 206 2.76 2.19 5.77
N GLY A 207 3.68 1.43 5.16
CA GLY A 207 3.42 0.04 4.76
C GLY A 207 3.24 -0.88 5.97
N LEU A 208 4.10 -0.76 6.96
CA LEU A 208 4.01 -1.54 8.21
C LEU A 208 2.77 -1.16 9.04
N ASN A 209 2.43 0.13 9.11
CA ASN A 209 1.19 0.62 9.72
C ASN A 209 -0.04 0.09 9.00
N TYR A 210 -0.09 0.15 7.67
CA TYR A 210 -1.25 -0.32 6.90
C TYR A 210 -1.43 -1.85 6.96
N ALA A 211 -0.35 -2.63 6.90
CA ALA A 211 -0.43 -4.08 7.10
C ALA A 211 -0.90 -4.44 8.53
N SER A 212 -0.41 -3.71 9.54
CA SER A 212 -0.86 -3.85 10.93
C SER A 212 -2.34 -3.44 11.11
N TYR A 213 -2.77 -2.38 10.43
CA TYR A 213 -4.15 -1.91 10.39
C TYR A 213 -5.09 -2.97 9.80
N LEU A 214 -4.72 -3.59 8.68
CA LEU A 214 -5.54 -4.64 8.08
C LEU A 214 -5.75 -5.81 9.05
N ARG A 215 -4.70 -6.23 9.77
CA ARG A 215 -4.80 -7.26 10.81
C ARG A 215 -5.76 -6.85 11.94
N ASP A 216 -5.64 -5.63 12.46
CA ASP A 216 -6.54 -5.09 13.51
C ASP A 216 -8.00 -4.97 13.01
N PHE A 217 -8.20 -4.42 11.82
CA PHE A 217 -9.51 -4.20 11.20
C PHE A 217 -10.29 -5.51 11.02
N TYR A 218 -9.66 -6.55 10.49
CA TYR A 218 -10.31 -7.85 10.34
C TYR A 218 -10.47 -8.61 11.67
N ALA A 219 -9.52 -8.48 12.60
CA ALA A 219 -9.67 -9.04 13.94
C ALA A 219 -10.89 -8.46 14.68
N ARG A 220 -11.13 -7.13 14.59
CA ARG A 220 -12.35 -6.48 15.11
C ARG A 220 -13.65 -6.95 14.44
N LYS A 221 -13.57 -7.56 13.26
CA LYS A 221 -14.70 -8.20 12.55
C LYS A 221 -14.79 -9.72 12.82
N GLY A 222 -14.02 -10.25 13.78
CA GLY A 222 -13.98 -11.69 14.08
C GLY A 222 -13.25 -12.54 13.04
N GLN A 223 -12.43 -11.93 12.19
CA GLN A 223 -11.74 -12.58 11.07
C GLN A 223 -10.22 -12.54 11.25
N PHE A 224 -9.62 -13.67 11.63
CA PHE A 224 -8.17 -13.77 11.76
C PHE A 224 -7.50 -13.82 10.38
N TRP A 225 -6.87 -12.72 10.00
CA TRP A 225 -6.04 -12.62 8.80
C TRP A 225 -4.84 -11.71 9.06
N SER A 226 -3.68 -12.12 8.56
CA SER A 226 -2.49 -11.28 8.46
C SER A 226 -1.98 -11.39 7.03
N PRO A 227 -1.93 -10.30 6.24
CA PRO A 227 -1.26 -10.34 4.96
C PRO A 227 0.23 -10.64 5.16
N PRO A 228 0.88 -11.41 4.28
CA PRO A 228 2.33 -11.58 4.32
C PRO A 228 3.04 -10.22 4.16
N VAL A 229 3.91 -9.92 5.12
CA VAL A 229 4.80 -8.75 5.09
C VAL A 229 6.23 -9.26 5.08
N ALA A 230 7.04 -8.70 4.22
CA ALA A 230 8.47 -8.87 4.22
C ALA A 230 9.13 -7.54 3.86
N THR A 231 10.42 -7.43 4.14
CA THR A 231 11.23 -6.28 3.74
C THR A 231 12.38 -6.75 2.86
N PHE A 232 12.91 -5.84 2.05
CA PHE A 232 14.14 -6.05 1.29
C PHE A 232 15.18 -5.00 1.66
N THR A 233 16.43 -5.42 1.72
CA THR A 233 17.59 -4.56 1.96
C THR A 233 18.18 -4.11 0.63
N GLY A 234 18.64 -2.88 0.56
CA GLY A 234 19.22 -2.25 -0.64
C GLY A 234 20.07 -1.04 -0.25
N VAL A 235 20.89 -0.55 -1.17
CA VAL A 235 21.69 0.68 -0.98
C VAL A 235 20.82 1.92 -1.27
N LEU A 236 19.82 1.78 -2.15
CA LEU A 236 18.91 2.86 -2.52
C LEU A 236 17.69 2.89 -1.58
N THR A 237 17.14 4.08 -1.39
CA THR A 237 15.99 4.28 -0.48
C THR A 237 14.67 3.88 -1.12
N HIS A 238 14.52 3.95 -2.44
CA HIS A 238 13.25 3.66 -3.14
C HIS A 238 13.49 2.97 -4.50
N SER A 239 13.94 1.71 -4.48
CA SER A 239 14.34 0.98 -5.69
C SER A 239 13.47 -0.23 -6.02
N PHE A 240 12.74 -0.16 -7.13
CA PHE A 240 12.09 -1.33 -7.72
C PHE A 240 13.11 -2.36 -8.21
N GLY A 241 14.31 -1.95 -8.64
CA GLY A 241 15.36 -2.87 -9.09
C GLY A 241 15.86 -3.78 -7.96
N GLU A 242 16.03 -3.23 -6.76
CA GLU A 242 16.41 -3.98 -5.56
C GLU A 242 15.24 -4.83 -5.04
N MET A 243 14.01 -4.29 -5.05
CA MET A 243 12.80 -5.06 -4.77
C MET A 243 12.71 -6.30 -5.68
N ALA A 244 12.82 -6.10 -7.01
CA ALA A 244 12.67 -7.15 -8.02
C ALA A 244 13.81 -8.18 -8.00
N SER A 245 15.01 -7.77 -7.59
CA SER A 245 16.17 -8.65 -7.45
C SER A 245 16.21 -9.39 -6.11
N SER A 246 15.34 -9.05 -5.15
CA SER A 246 15.32 -9.69 -3.83
C SER A 246 14.86 -11.17 -3.92
N PRO A 247 15.45 -12.09 -3.13
CA PRO A 247 15.02 -13.49 -3.08
C PRO A 247 13.53 -13.62 -2.74
N THR A 248 13.03 -12.79 -1.83
CA THR A 248 11.61 -12.75 -1.44
C THR A 248 10.69 -12.42 -2.62
N PHE A 249 11.07 -11.47 -3.48
CA PHE A 249 10.28 -11.16 -4.66
C PHE A 249 10.25 -12.31 -5.65
N SER A 250 11.41 -12.89 -5.96
CA SER A 250 11.52 -14.05 -6.84
C SER A 250 10.61 -15.20 -6.35
N SER A 251 10.68 -15.52 -5.05
CA SER A 251 9.85 -16.56 -4.45
C SER A 251 8.36 -16.22 -4.48
N TRP A 252 7.98 -14.96 -4.21
CA TRP A 252 6.58 -14.56 -4.25
C TRP A 252 6.00 -14.47 -5.67
N VAL A 253 6.81 -14.16 -6.70
CA VAL A 253 6.38 -14.13 -8.10
C VAL A 253 6.35 -15.53 -8.71
N TRP A 254 7.40 -16.33 -8.54
CA TRP A 254 7.60 -17.60 -9.25
C TRP A 254 7.28 -18.85 -8.41
N GLY A 255 7.39 -18.77 -7.08
CA GLY A 255 7.23 -19.92 -6.18
C GLY A 255 8.47 -20.81 -6.08
N VAL A 256 9.66 -20.23 -6.32
CA VAL A 256 10.99 -20.86 -6.18
C VAL A 256 11.77 -20.31 -5.00
#